data_AF-A0A3C0WJX6-F1
#
_entry.id   AF-A0A3C0WJX6-F1
#
_cell.length_a   1.000
_cell.length_b   1.000
_cell.length_c   1.000
_cell.angle_alpha   90.00
_cell.angle_beta   90.00
_cell.angle_gamma   90.00
#
_symmetry.space_group_name_H-M   'P 1'
#
loop_
_entity.id
_entity.type
_entity.pdbx_description
1 polymer ?
#
loop_
_entity_poly.entity_id
_entity_poly.type
_entity_poly.pdbx_seq_one_letter_code
_entity_poly.pdbx_strand_id
1 'polypeptide(L)'
;MLSSVENHEKTSITLPVILLVVVVGAGIYVQRNFYHDDAYITLRYAQNWIDGNGLTWNVNEKPVEGFTSFLHLACLSVLGIVGMDLQLASQCIGLGALAGIIFYSWRYSKTQNNACDQMCLMLIPSSFGITAWALGGLETTLFILLLQMA
;
A
#
# COMPACT_ATOMS: atom_id res chain seq x y z
N MET A 1 38.43 -14.31 13.36
CA MET A 1 37.50 -15.36 12.88
C MET A 1 36.05 -14.97 13.12
N LEU A 2 35.66 -14.56 14.33
CA LEU A 2 34.30 -14.04 14.63
C LEU A 2 33.94 -12.77 13.82
N SER A 3 34.88 -11.85 13.62
CA SER A 3 34.67 -10.63 12.80
C SER A 3 34.45 -10.89 11.30
N SER A 4 34.90 -12.03 10.78
CA SER A 4 34.72 -12.40 9.38
C SER A 4 33.32 -12.95 9.11
N VAL A 5 32.77 -13.71 10.06
CA VAL A 5 31.41 -14.28 9.98
C VAL A 5 30.36 -13.19 10.10
N GLU A 6 30.57 -12.24 11.03
CA GLU A 6 29.66 -11.10 11.24
C GLU A 6 29.60 -10.15 10.04
N ASN A 7 30.71 -10.02 9.29
CA ASN A 7 30.75 -9.24 8.06
C ASN A 7 29.97 -9.93 6.93
N HIS A 8 30.14 -11.25 6.72
CA HIS A 8 29.39 -11.97 5.68
C HIS A 8 27.87 -11.92 5.88
N GLU A 9 27.41 -11.99 7.13
CA GLU A 9 25.99 -11.91 7.47
C GLU A 9 25.41 -10.49 7.25
N LYS A 10 26.18 -9.44 7.60
CA LYS A 10 25.80 -8.03 7.35
C LYS A 10 25.83 -7.67 5.86
N THR A 11 26.79 -8.19 5.08
CA THR A 11 26.85 -7.97 3.62
C THR A 11 25.70 -8.69 2.89
N SER A 12 25.21 -9.81 3.42
CA SER A 12 24.13 -10.61 2.80
C SER A 12 22.76 -9.91 2.83
N ILE A 13 22.46 -9.11 3.87
CA ILE A 13 21.16 -8.44 4.03
C ILE A 13 21.17 -7.00 3.49
N THR A 14 22.32 -6.33 3.48
CA THR A 14 22.40 -4.94 3.02
C THR A 14 22.12 -4.79 1.52
N LEU A 15 22.65 -5.68 0.69
CA LEU A 15 22.41 -5.68 -0.76
C LEU A 15 20.93 -5.83 -1.16
N PRO A 16 20.17 -6.84 -0.66
CA PRO A 16 18.76 -6.98 -1.02
C PRO A 16 17.91 -5.82 -0.51
N VAL A 17 18.26 -5.20 0.63
CA VAL A 17 17.55 -4.01 1.12
C VAL A 17 17.82 -2.81 0.21
N ILE A 18 19.06 -2.58 -0.21
CA ILE A 18 19.38 -1.51 -1.16
C ILE A 18 18.65 -1.74 -2.48
N LEU A 19 18.69 -2.97 -3.01
CA LEU A 19 18.00 -3.33 -4.24
C LEU A 19 16.48 -3.10 -4.11
N LEU A 20 15.88 -3.51 -3.00
CA LEU A 20 14.47 -3.28 -2.71
C LEU A 20 14.12 -1.79 -2.72
N VAL A 21 14.88 -0.96 -2.02
CA VAL A 21 14.67 0.49 -1.97
C VAL A 21 14.79 1.11 -3.37
N VAL A 22 15.80 0.71 -4.14
CA VAL A 22 16.01 1.20 -5.50
C VAL A 22 14.86 0.79 -6.42
N VAL A 23 14.45 -0.47 -6.40
CA VAL A 23 13.37 -0.99 -7.28
C VAL A 23 12.02 -0.38 -6.91
N VAL A 24 11.68 -0.29 -5.63
CA VAL A 24 10.44 0.34 -5.17
C VAL A 24 10.45 1.83 -5.50
N GLY A 25 11.54 2.53 -5.22
CA GLY A 25 11.68 3.95 -5.55
C GLY A 25 11.58 4.22 -7.05
N ALA A 26 12.22 3.40 -7.87
CA ALA A 26 12.10 3.48 -9.32
C ALA A 26 10.68 3.17 -9.81
N GLY A 27 10.02 2.14 -9.24
CA GLY A 27 8.63 1.79 -9.54
C GLY A 27 7.67 2.94 -9.26
N ILE A 28 7.75 3.52 -8.05
CA ILE A 28 6.98 4.70 -7.65
C ILE A 28 7.24 5.87 -8.60
N TYR A 29 8.51 6.15 -8.93
CA TYR A 29 8.86 7.25 -9.83
C TYR A 29 8.29 7.05 -11.24
N VAL A 30 8.39 5.84 -11.80
CA VAL A 30 7.85 5.51 -13.12
C VAL A 30 6.32 5.62 -13.13
N GLN A 31 5.67 5.20 -12.05
CA GLN A 31 4.22 5.11 -11.93
C GLN A 31 3.59 6.34 -11.25
N ARG A 32 4.36 7.41 -10.99
CA ARG A 32 3.88 8.60 -10.25
C ARG A 32 2.64 9.28 -10.85
N ASN A 33 2.38 9.07 -12.15
CA ASN A 33 1.22 9.60 -12.86
C ASN A 33 0.06 8.61 -12.98
N PHE A 34 0.23 7.38 -12.46
CA PHE A 34 -0.81 6.38 -12.45
C PHE A 34 -1.80 6.69 -11.32
N TYR A 35 -3.06 6.87 -11.70
CA TYR A 35 -4.19 6.98 -10.79
C TYR A 35 -5.38 6.31 -11.47
N HIS A 36 -6.00 5.33 -10.82
CA HIS A 36 -7.06 4.55 -11.45
C HIS A 36 -8.38 5.35 -11.40
N ASP A 37 -9.14 5.34 -12.48
CA ASP A 37 -10.42 6.05 -12.59
C ASP A 37 -11.50 5.46 -11.66
N ASP A 38 -11.51 4.14 -11.47
CA ASP A 38 -12.41 3.50 -10.49
C ASP A 38 -12.24 4.04 -9.06
N ALA A 39 -11.07 4.57 -8.69
CA ALA A 39 -10.85 5.13 -7.36
C ALA A 39 -11.81 6.30 -7.05
N TYR A 40 -12.22 7.06 -8.08
CA TYR A 40 -13.15 8.18 -7.93
C TYR A 40 -14.54 7.74 -7.45
N ILE A 41 -14.91 6.47 -7.63
CA ILE A 41 -16.16 5.95 -7.09
C ILE A 41 -16.12 6.08 -5.56
N THR A 42 -15.09 5.50 -4.93
CA THR A 42 -14.91 5.55 -3.48
C THR A 42 -14.69 6.97 -2.98
N LEU A 43 -13.95 7.82 -3.71
CA LEU A 43 -13.75 9.21 -3.32
C LEU A 43 -15.07 9.99 -3.28
N ARG A 44 -15.98 9.75 -4.22
CA ARG A 44 -17.29 10.41 -4.24
C ARG A 44 -18.13 10.02 -3.03
N TYR A 45 -18.13 8.74 -2.66
CA TYR A 45 -18.82 8.31 -1.43
C TYR A 45 -18.18 8.92 -0.18
N ALA A 46 -16.85 8.98 -0.12
CA ALA A 46 -16.14 9.63 0.99
C ALA A 46 -16.52 11.11 1.08
N GLN A 47 -16.52 11.84 -0.05
CA GLN A 47 -16.91 13.25 -0.11
C GLN A 47 -18.35 13.45 0.38
N ASN A 48 -19.31 12.67 -0.13
CA ASN A 48 -20.71 12.76 0.32
C ASN A 48 -20.86 12.45 1.82
N TRP A 49 -20.08 11.52 2.35
CA TRP A 49 -20.11 11.22 3.78
C TRP A 49 -19.53 12.38 4.61
N ILE A 50 -18.41 12.95 4.18
CA ILE A 50 -17.77 14.13 4.82
C ILE A 50 -18.74 15.32 4.83
N ASP A 51 -19.45 15.55 3.73
CA ASP A 51 -20.42 16.64 3.59
C ASP A 51 -21.73 16.41 4.37
N GLY A 52 -21.87 15.28 5.06
CA GLY A 52 -23.05 14.96 5.86
C GLY A 52 -24.25 14.42 5.07
N ASN A 53 -24.07 14.10 3.79
CA ASN A 53 -25.12 13.53 2.93
C ASN A 53 -25.28 12.01 3.10
N GLY A 54 -24.45 11.40 3.93
CA GLY A 54 -24.40 9.95 4.14
C GLY A 54 -23.69 9.19 3.00
N LEU A 55 -23.70 7.87 3.09
CA LEU A 55 -23.08 6.98 2.10
C LEU A 55 -23.97 6.82 0.87
N THR A 56 -24.02 7.85 0.04
CA THR A 56 -24.86 7.90 -1.16
C THR A 56 -24.04 8.25 -2.40
N TRP A 57 -24.50 7.81 -3.58
CA TRP A 57 -23.90 8.23 -4.85
C TRP A 57 -24.43 9.60 -5.30
N ASN A 58 -25.75 9.75 -5.32
CA ASN A 58 -26.46 10.98 -5.64
C ASN A 58 -27.30 11.39 -4.43
N VAL A 59 -27.15 12.65 -4.01
CA VAL A 59 -27.95 13.20 -2.91
C VAL A 59 -29.42 13.24 -3.34
N ASN A 60 -30.32 12.87 -2.43
CA ASN A 60 -31.78 12.75 -2.63
C ASN A 60 -32.24 11.58 -3.52
N GLU A 61 -31.34 10.73 -3.99
CA GLU A 61 -31.71 9.46 -4.63
C GLU A 61 -31.69 8.31 -3.64
N LYS A 62 -32.25 7.16 -4.03
CA LYS A 62 -32.20 5.95 -3.22
C LYS A 62 -30.73 5.55 -3.01
N PRO A 63 -30.26 5.37 -1.76
CA PRO A 63 -28.88 4.95 -1.50
C PRO A 63 -28.58 3.61 -2.16
N VAL A 64 -27.41 3.52 -2.77
CA VAL A 64 -26.83 2.30 -3.34
C VAL A 64 -25.41 2.15 -2.81
N GLU A 65 -24.96 0.92 -2.62
CA GLU A 65 -23.59 0.63 -2.20
C GLU A 65 -22.75 0.33 -3.45
N GLY A 66 -21.97 1.33 -3.87
CA GLY A 66 -21.10 1.23 -5.04
C GLY A 66 -19.61 1.12 -4.72
N PHE A 67 -19.21 1.25 -3.45
CA PHE A 67 -17.83 1.07 -3.01
C PHE A 67 -17.57 -0.40 -2.65
N THR A 68 -16.33 -0.85 -2.82
CA THR A 68 -15.91 -2.25 -2.61
C THR A 68 -15.36 -2.52 -1.21
N SER A 69 -14.96 -1.48 -0.48
CA SER A 69 -14.37 -1.61 0.86
C SER A 69 -14.79 -0.47 1.77
N PHE A 70 -15.65 -0.79 2.75
CA PHE A 70 -16.07 0.17 3.77
C PHE A 70 -14.89 0.68 4.61
N LEU A 71 -13.93 -0.19 4.93
CA LEU A 71 -12.75 0.20 5.72
C LEU A 71 -11.90 1.24 4.98
N HIS A 72 -11.64 1.02 3.68
CA HIS A 72 -10.89 1.96 2.86
C HIS A 72 -11.60 3.32 2.78
N LEU A 73 -12.91 3.29 2.52
CA LEU A 73 -13.76 4.49 2.50
C LEU A 73 -13.74 5.24 3.85
N ALA A 74 -13.82 4.52 4.97
CA ALA A 74 -13.76 5.12 6.30
C ALA A 74 -12.41 5.78 6.58
N CYS A 75 -11.29 5.11 6.24
CA CYS A 75 -9.95 5.69 6.35
C CYS A 75 -9.81 6.96 5.50
N LEU A 76 -10.29 6.94 4.25
CA LEU A 76 -10.33 8.12 3.38
C LEU A 76 -11.13 9.26 3.99
N SER A 77 -12.31 8.94 4.53
CA SER A 77 -13.20 9.93 5.12
C SER A 77 -12.58 10.59 6.35
N VAL A 78 -11.89 9.83 7.20
CA VAL A 78 -11.14 10.38 8.35
C VAL A 78 -10.05 11.35 7.90
N LEU A 79 -9.27 10.99 6.86
CA LEU A 79 -8.25 11.88 6.30
C LEU A 79 -8.86 13.13 5.63
N GLY A 80 -9.99 12.98 4.94
CA GLY A 80 -10.73 14.08 4.34
C GLY A 80 -11.30 15.05 5.38
N ILE A 81 -11.82 14.55 6.52
CA ILE A 81 -12.32 15.39 7.62
C ILE A 81 -11.22 16.29 8.20
N VAL A 82 -9.97 15.81 8.27
CA VAL A 82 -8.83 16.64 8.71
C VAL A 82 -8.29 17.57 7.61
N GLY A 83 -8.97 17.66 6.47
CA GLY A 83 -8.68 18.60 5.38
C GLY A 83 -7.70 18.08 4.32
N MET A 84 -7.40 16.78 4.30
CA MET A 84 -6.57 16.19 3.25
C MET A 84 -7.37 16.02 1.96
N ASP A 85 -6.75 16.35 0.82
CA ASP A 85 -7.31 16.01 -0.49
C ASP A 85 -7.52 14.48 -0.61
N LEU A 86 -8.66 14.05 -1.14
CA LEU A 86 -9.04 12.64 -1.14
C LEU A 86 -8.19 11.77 -2.08
N GLN A 87 -7.61 12.34 -3.15
CA GLN A 87 -6.67 11.61 -4.00
C GLN A 87 -5.34 11.42 -3.29
N LEU A 88 -4.83 12.48 -2.64
CA LEU A 88 -3.62 12.37 -1.82
C LEU A 88 -3.83 11.40 -0.66
N ALA A 89 -4.99 11.44 -0.01
CA ALA A 89 -5.34 10.52 1.06
C ALA A 89 -5.31 9.06 0.60
N SER A 90 -5.88 8.75 -0.58
CA SER A 90 -5.89 7.39 -1.12
C SER A 90 -4.49 6.88 -1.46
N GLN A 91 -3.64 7.75 -2.03
CA GLN A 91 -2.24 7.43 -2.29
C GLN A 91 -1.43 7.26 -1.00
N CYS A 92 -1.66 8.09 0.03
CA CYS A 92 -1.02 7.94 1.33
C CYS A 92 -1.39 6.61 2.00
N ILE A 93 -2.66 6.21 1.94
CA ILE A 93 -3.11 4.90 2.43
C ILE A 93 -2.42 3.78 1.65
N GLY A 94 -2.39 3.85 0.32
CA GLY A 94 -1.78 2.81 -0.51
C GLY A 94 -0.26 2.68 -0.32
N LEU A 95 0.47 3.80 -0.24
CA LEU A 95 1.91 3.83 0.05
C LEU A 95 2.21 3.38 1.48
N GLY A 96 1.39 3.79 2.45
CA GLY A 96 1.49 3.29 3.83
C GLY A 96 1.26 1.79 3.90
N ALA A 97 0.30 1.27 3.14
CA ALA A 97 0.04 -0.16 3.04
C ALA A 97 1.21 -0.92 2.40
N LEU A 98 1.81 -0.38 1.34
CA LEU A 98 3.03 -0.92 0.73
C LEU A 98 4.20 -0.99 1.72
N ALA A 99 4.41 0.06 2.51
CA ALA A 99 5.43 0.04 3.57
C ALA A 99 5.17 -1.07 4.59
N GLY A 100 3.89 -1.27 4.96
CA GLY A 100 3.47 -2.40 5.80
C GLY A 100 3.76 -3.76 5.17
N ILE A 101 3.45 -3.95 3.88
CA ILE A 101 3.72 -5.20 3.14
C ILE A 101 5.21 -5.50 3.18
N ILE A 102 6.06 -4.51 2.89
CA ILE A 102 7.52 -4.63 2.96
C ILE A 102 7.98 -5.02 4.37
N PHE A 103 7.43 -4.38 5.40
CA PHE A 103 7.78 -4.67 6.79
C PHE A 103 7.43 -6.11 7.20
N TYR A 104 6.22 -6.58 6.88
CA TYR A 104 5.80 -7.95 7.19
C TYR A 104 6.58 -8.98 6.35
N SER A 105 6.89 -8.67 5.10
CA SER A 105 7.74 -9.53 4.26
C SER A 105 9.16 -9.64 4.81
N TRP A 106 9.71 -8.55 5.35
CA TRP A 106 11.00 -8.57 6.04
C TRP A 106 10.94 -9.36 7.35
N ARG A 107 9.87 -9.22 8.14
CA ARG A 107 9.67 -10.02 9.37
C ARG A 107 9.57 -11.51 9.06
N TYR A 108 8.88 -11.88 7.99
CA TYR A 108 8.72 -13.26 7.57
C TYR A 108 9.98 -13.82 6.89
N SER A 109 10.78 -13.00 6.20
CA SER A 109 12.05 -13.46 5.65
C SER A 109 12.99 -13.92 6.76
N LYS A 110 12.99 -13.26 7.93
CA LYS A 110 13.80 -13.66 9.08
C LYS A 110 13.48 -15.05 9.66
N THR A 111 12.33 -15.64 9.34
CA THR A 111 12.00 -17.01 9.78
C THR A 111 12.48 -18.08 8.80
N GLN A 112 12.97 -17.68 7.61
CA GLN A 112 13.45 -18.60 6.58
C GLN A 112 14.93 -18.94 6.80
N ASN A 113 15.28 -20.19 6.56
CA ASN A 113 16.66 -20.69 6.69
C ASN A 113 17.51 -20.48 5.43
N ASN A 114 16.88 -20.36 4.25
CA ASN A 114 17.59 -20.23 2.98
C ASN A 114 17.69 -18.77 2.53
N ALA A 115 18.88 -18.33 2.12
CA ALA A 115 19.09 -16.97 1.61
C ALA A 115 18.25 -16.65 0.36
N CYS A 116 17.98 -17.64 -0.49
CA CYS A 116 17.13 -17.48 -1.67
C CYS A 116 15.70 -17.10 -1.26
N ASP A 117 15.11 -17.83 -0.29
CA ASP A 117 13.76 -17.57 0.21
C ASP A 117 13.68 -16.19 0.86
N GLN A 118 14.71 -15.81 1.62
CA GLN A 118 14.81 -14.48 2.21
C GLN A 118 14.82 -13.37 1.15
N MET A 119 15.61 -13.54 0.09
CA MET A 119 15.71 -12.60 -1.02
C MET A 119 14.39 -12.50 -1.79
N CYS A 120 13.77 -13.63 -2.12
CA CYS A 120 12.48 -13.68 -2.81
C CYS A 120 11.40 -12.94 -2.01
N LEU A 121 11.27 -13.23 -0.72
CA LEU A 121 10.29 -12.57 0.15
C LEU A 121 10.51 -11.05 0.24
N MET A 122 11.76 -10.62 0.27
CA MET A 122 12.08 -9.18 0.29
C MET A 122 11.76 -8.49 -1.04
N LEU A 123 11.87 -9.18 -2.18
CA LEU A 123 11.68 -8.58 -3.50
C LEU A 123 10.23 -8.66 -4.03
N ILE A 124 9.39 -9.60 -3.59
CA ILE A 124 7.98 -9.70 -4.00
C ILE A 124 7.22 -8.35 -3.91
N PRO A 125 7.30 -7.59 -2.79
CA PRO A 125 6.62 -6.30 -2.67
C PRO A 125 7.08 -5.25 -3.70
N SER A 126 8.27 -5.43 -4.28
CA SER A 126 8.82 -4.51 -5.30
C SER A 126 8.30 -4.79 -6.71
N SER A 127 7.39 -5.76 -6.87
CA SER A 127 6.79 -6.05 -8.17
C SER A 127 6.04 -4.84 -8.71
N PHE A 128 6.14 -4.63 -10.02
CA PHE A 128 5.53 -3.51 -10.73
C PHE A 128 4.02 -3.38 -10.44
N GLY A 129 3.31 -4.49 -10.31
CA GLY A 129 1.88 -4.50 -10.00
C GLY A 129 1.58 -3.91 -8.62
N ILE A 130 2.30 -4.37 -7.59
CA ILE A 130 2.07 -3.89 -6.21
C ILE A 130 2.43 -2.41 -6.08
N THR A 131 3.54 -1.97 -6.67
CA THR A 131 3.92 -0.55 -6.63
C THR A 131 2.93 0.33 -7.39
N ALA A 132 2.37 -0.16 -8.51
CA ALA A 132 1.39 0.61 -9.29
C ALA A 132 0.11 0.81 -8.48
N TRP A 133 -0.41 -0.28 -7.92
CA TRP A 133 -1.64 -0.25 -7.13
C TRP A 133 -1.47 0.47 -5.79
N ALA A 134 -0.24 0.69 -5.30
CA ALA A 134 0.00 1.57 -4.16
C ALA A 134 -0.29 3.05 -4.48
N LEU A 135 -0.20 3.45 -5.74
CA LEU A 135 -0.52 4.81 -6.22
C LEU A 135 -1.91 4.90 -6.87
N GLY A 136 -2.52 3.76 -7.19
CA GLY A 136 -3.78 3.67 -7.94
C GLY A 136 -5.03 4.17 -7.22
N GLY A 137 -4.94 4.48 -5.92
CA GLY A 137 -6.04 5.04 -5.12
C GLY A 137 -7.13 4.05 -4.72
N LEU A 138 -6.96 2.76 -5.02
CA LEU A 138 -7.85 1.68 -4.60
C LEU A 138 -7.36 0.99 -3.32
N GLU A 139 -8.25 0.24 -2.69
CA GLU A 139 -8.00 -0.53 -1.48
C GLU A 139 -7.03 -1.71 -1.66
N THR A 140 -6.62 -2.03 -2.89
CA THR A 140 -5.91 -3.29 -3.23
C THR A 140 -4.68 -3.52 -2.35
N THR A 141 -3.84 -2.50 -2.16
CA THR A 141 -2.64 -2.62 -1.33
C THR A 141 -2.95 -2.71 0.16
N LEU A 142 -3.98 -1.99 0.62
CA LEU A 142 -4.50 -2.13 1.98
C LEU A 142 -5.03 -3.54 2.24
N PHE A 143 -5.77 -4.12 1.28
CA PHE A 143 -6.28 -5.47 1.36
C PHE A 143 -5.15 -6.52 1.45
N ILE A 144 -4.13 -6.40 0.59
CA ILE A 144 -2.95 -7.30 0.63
C ILE A 144 -2.26 -7.21 2.00
N LEU A 145 -2.06 -6.00 2.51
CA LEU A 145 -1.45 -5.80 3.83
C LEU A 145 -2.26 -6.50 4.93
N LEU A 146 -3.57 -6.29 4.96
CA LEU A 146 -4.44 -6.89 5.99
C LEU A 146 -4.44 -8.42 5.93
N LEU A 147 -4.43 -9.01 4.72
CA LEU A 147 -4.29 -10.45 4.55
C LEU A 147 -2.95 -10.97 5.06
N GLN A 148 -1.87 -10.20 4.88
CA GLN A 148 -0.55 -10.59 5.34
C GLN A 148 -0.41 -10.50 6.88
N MET A 149 -1.25 -9.70 7.54
CA MET A 149 -1.29 -9.59 9.00
C MET A 149 -2.13 -10.67 9.69
N ALA A 150 -3.03 -11.33 8.96
CA ALA A 150 -3.93 -12.36 9.47
C ALA A 150 -3.21 -13.68 9.76
#